data_AF-A0A8E2LB64-F1
#
_entry.id   AF-A0A8E2LB64-F1
#
_cell.length_a   1.000
_cell.length_b   1.000
_cell.length_c   1.000
_cell.angle_alpha   90.00
_cell.angle_beta   90.00
_cell.angle_gamma   90.00
#
_symmetry.space_group_name_H-M   'P 1'
#
loop_
_entity.id
_entity.type
_entity.pdbx_description
1 polymer ?
#
loop_
_entity_poly.entity_id
_entity_poly.type
_entity_poly.pdbx_seq_one_letter_code
_entity_poly.pdbx_strand_id
1 'polypeptide(L)'
;MFIVRTAILWMIISIIINAHLMTLPIPIFRKRDYPTNYLIKRNNRIDLQNNRECAAFSTAYVLRHFGMEADGDELYTNFSSKMKSGNVYPKGIRTVLREKGFKTIYYKGNINSLKYEVSKGIPVIVFIKVHKDRKNLHFVPVVGYDTEYIYLSESLSQLVNCNDD
;
A
#
# COMPACT_ATOMS: atom_id res chain seq x y z
N MET A 1 30.84 28.58 6.54
CA MET A 1 31.10 27.12 6.61
C MET A 1 30.23 26.38 7.64
N PHE A 2 30.01 26.94 8.84
CA PHE A 2 29.16 26.33 9.89
C PHE A 2 27.70 26.08 9.44
N ILE A 3 27.03 27.07 8.86
CA ILE A 3 25.64 26.95 8.39
C ILE A 3 25.48 25.83 7.35
N VAL A 4 26.42 25.73 6.40
CA VAL A 4 26.41 24.68 5.36
C VAL A 4 26.57 23.29 5.97
N ARG A 5 27.49 23.13 6.93
CA ARG A 5 27.71 21.86 7.64
C ARG A 5 26.46 21.44 8.43
N THR A 6 25.82 22.39 9.11
CA THR A 6 24.59 22.14 9.87
C THR A 6 23.44 21.76 8.93
N ALA A 7 23.28 22.44 7.79
CA ALA A 7 22.25 22.10 6.79
C ALA A 7 22.45 20.69 6.21
N ILE A 8 23.69 20.33 5.85
CA ILE A 8 24.03 18.99 5.36
C ILE A 8 23.71 17.93 6.44
N LEU A 9 24.06 18.18 7.70
CA LEU A 9 23.78 17.26 8.79
C LEU A 9 22.26 17.02 8.95
N TRP A 10 21.46 18.08 8.96
CA TRP A 10 20.00 17.97 9.03
C TRP A 10 19.41 17.23 7.83
N MET A 11 19.95 17.45 6.63
CA MET A 11 19.54 16.71 5.44
C MET A 11 19.82 15.20 5.60
N ILE A 12 21.01 14.83 6.06
CA ILE A 12 21.40 13.43 6.29
C ILE A 12 20.48 12.78 7.35
N ILE A 13 20.26 13.46 8.48
CA ILE A 13 19.37 12.97 9.54
C ILE A 13 17.95 12.75 8.99
N SER A 14 17.41 13.71 8.23
CA SER A 14 16.08 13.60 7.63
C SER A 14 15.99 12.43 6.64
N ILE A 15 17.02 12.21 5.82
CA ILE A 15 17.09 11.08 4.89
C ILE A 15 17.09 9.75 5.68
N ILE A 16 17.89 9.65 6.75
CA ILE A 16 17.97 8.43 7.58
C ILE A 16 16.61 8.14 8.23
N ILE A 17 15.98 9.14 8.84
CA ILE A 17 14.66 9.00 9.46
C ILE A 17 13.62 8.57 8.42
N ASN A 18 13.58 9.24 7.27
CA ASN A 18 12.63 8.89 6.21
C ASN A 18 12.89 7.49 5.64
N ALA A 19 14.15 7.11 5.44
CA ALA A 19 14.53 5.76 5.01
C ALA A 19 14.09 4.71 6.03
N HIS A 20 14.21 5.00 7.33
CA HIS A 20 13.78 4.10 8.38
C HIS A 20 12.26 3.98 8.48
N LEU A 21 11.51 5.08 8.33
CA LEU A 21 10.04 5.08 8.44
C LEU A 21 9.35 4.60 7.16
N MET A 22 9.75 5.11 6.00
CA MET A 22 9.12 4.79 4.72
C MET A 22 9.61 3.49 4.11
N THR A 23 10.78 3.01 4.54
CA THR A 23 11.63 2.06 3.80
C THR A 23 12.05 2.62 2.44
N LEU A 24 13.24 2.26 1.97
CA LEU A 24 13.72 2.72 0.66
C LEU A 24 13.04 1.90 -0.45
N PRO A 25 12.25 2.53 -1.34
CA PRO A 25 11.64 1.81 -2.43
C PRO A 25 12.70 1.44 -3.47
N ILE A 26 12.54 0.26 -4.06
CA ILE A 26 13.38 -0.20 -5.17
C ILE A 26 12.80 0.40 -6.46
N PRO A 27 13.57 1.20 -7.22
CA PRO A 27 13.11 1.71 -8.51
C PRO A 27 12.94 0.56 -9.49
N ILE A 28 11.80 0.48 -10.17
CA ILE A 28 11.51 -0.58 -11.12
C ILE A 28 10.75 -0.08 -12.35
N PHE A 29 11.29 -0.41 -13.53
CA PHE A 29 10.70 -0.07 -14.83
C PHE A 29 10.58 -1.36 -15.64
N ARG A 30 9.35 -1.86 -15.76
CA ARG A 30 9.05 -3.04 -16.59
C ARG A 30 8.60 -2.62 -17.99
N LYS A 31 9.02 -3.38 -18.99
CA LYS A 31 8.40 -3.35 -20.32
C LYS A 31 7.02 -4.02 -20.23
N ARG A 32 6.16 -3.80 -21.23
CA ARG A 32 4.83 -4.40 -21.31
C ARG A 32 4.97 -5.89 -21.68
N ASP A 33 5.21 -6.70 -20.67
CA ASP A 33 5.31 -8.16 -20.72
C ASP A 33 4.32 -8.78 -19.73
N TYR A 34 3.03 -8.47 -19.94
CA TYR A 34 1.90 -8.88 -19.11
C TYR A 34 0.60 -8.80 -19.94
N PRO A 35 -0.46 -9.55 -19.59
CA PRO A 35 -1.74 -9.53 -20.29
C PRO A 35 -2.37 -8.13 -20.37
N THR A 36 -3.09 -7.83 -21.45
CA THR A 36 -3.73 -6.51 -21.65
C THR A 36 -4.77 -6.18 -20.58
N ASN A 37 -5.46 -7.19 -20.04
CA ASN A 37 -6.35 -7.09 -18.91
C ASN A 37 -6.08 -8.25 -17.94
N TYR A 38 -6.34 -8.03 -16.66
CA TYR A 38 -6.21 -9.05 -15.63
C TYR A 38 -7.11 -8.71 -14.45
N LEU A 39 -7.81 -9.70 -13.90
CA LEU A 39 -8.59 -9.57 -12.68
C LEU A 39 -8.34 -10.78 -11.79
N ILE A 40 -7.98 -10.52 -10.53
CA ILE A 40 -7.83 -11.58 -9.53
C ILE A 40 -9.22 -12.12 -9.21
N LYS A 41 -9.46 -13.41 -9.53
CA LYS A 41 -10.77 -14.07 -9.36
C LYS A 41 -11.01 -14.71 -7.99
N ARG A 42 -9.98 -14.74 -7.13
CA ARG A 42 -10.10 -15.34 -5.80
C ARG A 42 -11.09 -14.55 -4.96
N ASN A 43 -12.06 -15.24 -4.36
CA ASN A 43 -13.01 -14.60 -3.45
C ASN A 43 -12.27 -13.94 -2.27
N ASN A 44 -12.62 -12.70 -1.98
CA ASN A 44 -12.03 -11.88 -0.95
C ASN A 44 -12.98 -10.72 -0.60
N ARG A 45 -12.73 -10.02 0.50
CA ARG A 45 -13.51 -8.87 0.94
C ARG A 45 -12.61 -7.76 1.47
N ILE A 46 -12.99 -6.52 1.20
CA ILE A 46 -12.48 -5.33 1.88
C ILE A 46 -13.55 -4.86 2.83
N ASP A 47 -13.19 -4.67 4.09
CA ASP A 47 -14.11 -4.10 5.06
C ASP A 47 -14.05 -2.56 4.99
N LEU A 48 -15.05 -1.89 5.56
CA LEU A 48 -15.10 -0.42 5.54
C LEU A 48 -14.34 0.16 6.72
N GLN A 49 -13.41 1.08 6.43
CA GLN A 49 -12.70 1.82 7.46
C GLN A 49 -13.51 3.04 7.93
N ASN A 50 -13.32 3.45 9.18
CA ASN A 50 -13.99 4.63 9.75
C ASN A 50 -13.04 5.82 9.89
N ASN A 51 -11.73 5.58 10.05
CA ASN A 51 -10.75 6.63 10.33
C ASN A 51 -9.53 6.55 9.41
N ARG A 52 -8.32 6.44 9.98
CA ARG A 52 -7.03 6.40 9.27
C ARG A 52 -6.48 4.97 9.20
N GLU A 53 -7.37 4.00 9.00
CA GLU A 53 -7.06 2.57 9.07
C GLU A 53 -6.67 1.92 7.73
N CYS A 54 -6.66 2.66 6.62
CA CYS A 54 -6.41 2.13 5.26
C CYS A 54 -5.25 1.12 5.14
N ALA A 55 -4.16 1.31 5.88
CA ALA A 55 -3.03 0.38 5.90
C ALA A 55 -3.39 -0.99 6.49
N ALA A 56 -4.16 -1.02 7.57
CA ALA A 56 -4.58 -2.25 8.22
C ALA A 56 -5.60 -3.01 7.37
N PHE A 57 -6.59 -2.30 6.82
CA PHE A 57 -7.63 -2.88 5.95
C PHE A 57 -7.03 -3.41 4.63
N SER A 58 -6.12 -2.66 4.01
CA SER A 58 -5.35 -3.14 2.85
C SER A 58 -4.52 -4.39 3.19
N THR A 59 -3.94 -4.44 4.39
CA THR A 59 -3.15 -5.59 4.85
C THR A 59 -4.04 -6.80 5.12
N ALA A 60 -5.20 -6.61 5.76
CA ALA A 60 -6.20 -7.66 5.98
C ALA A 60 -6.65 -8.27 4.66
N TYR A 61 -6.94 -7.43 3.65
CA TYR A 61 -7.30 -7.88 2.31
C TYR A 61 -6.22 -8.80 1.71
N VAL A 62 -4.94 -8.42 1.79
CA VAL A 62 -3.84 -9.24 1.28
C VAL A 62 -3.68 -10.54 2.08
N LEU A 63 -3.82 -10.51 3.40
CA LEU A 63 -3.74 -11.72 4.23
C LEU A 63 -4.86 -12.73 3.86
N ARG A 64 -6.09 -12.25 3.70
CA ARG A 64 -7.23 -13.06 3.24
C ARG A 64 -7.02 -13.62 1.85
N HIS A 65 -6.40 -12.86 0.95
CA HIS A 65 -6.00 -13.38 -0.36
C HIS A 65 -5.09 -14.61 -0.26
N PHE A 66 -4.31 -14.75 0.81
CA PHE A 66 -3.50 -15.95 1.07
C PHE A 66 -4.19 -16.99 1.97
N GLY A 67 -5.48 -16.82 2.28
CA GLY A 67 -6.26 -17.75 3.10
C GLY A 67 -6.07 -17.56 4.60
N MET A 68 -5.48 -16.45 5.04
CA MET A 68 -5.44 -16.07 6.44
C MET A 68 -6.59 -15.11 6.74
N GLU A 69 -7.58 -15.58 7.49
CA GLU A 69 -8.56 -14.67 8.07
C GLU A 69 -7.84 -13.63 8.94
N ALA A 70 -8.22 -12.37 8.74
CA ALA A 70 -7.63 -11.23 9.40
C ALA A 70 -8.71 -10.16 9.48
N ASP A 71 -8.87 -9.50 10.62
CA ASP A 71 -9.80 -8.37 10.77
C ASP A 71 -9.05 -7.04 10.69
N GLY A 72 -9.64 -6.06 9.98
CA GLY A 72 -9.01 -4.76 9.75
C GLY A 72 -8.82 -3.96 11.03
N ASP A 73 -9.80 -3.97 11.92
CA ASP A 73 -9.80 -3.24 13.18
C ASP A 73 -8.90 -3.92 14.22
N GLU A 74 -8.95 -5.25 14.29
CA GLU A 74 -8.06 -6.05 15.14
C GLU A 74 -6.60 -5.81 14.76
N LEU A 75 -6.26 -5.90 13.46
CA LEU A 75 -4.92 -5.59 12.97
C LEU A 75 -4.54 -4.16 13.29
N TYR A 76 -5.45 -3.21 13.09
CA TYR A 76 -5.17 -1.80 13.29
C TYR A 76 -4.79 -1.48 14.74
N THR A 77 -5.40 -2.15 15.73
CA THR A 77 -5.18 -1.90 17.16
C THR A 77 -3.71 -1.90 17.53
N ASN A 78 -2.95 -2.91 17.09
CA ASN A 78 -1.52 -3.06 17.38
C ASN A 78 -0.62 -2.95 16.14
N PHE A 79 -1.05 -2.17 15.14
CA PHE A 79 -0.34 -2.08 13.87
C PHE A 79 1.08 -1.50 14.03
N SER A 80 2.08 -2.20 13.51
CA SER A 80 3.48 -1.78 13.58
C SER A 80 3.69 -0.40 12.96
N SER A 81 4.50 0.46 13.59
CA SER A 81 4.84 1.79 13.08
C SER A 81 3.62 2.72 12.86
N LYS A 82 2.53 2.49 13.59
CA LYS A 82 1.38 3.40 13.69
C LYS A 82 1.75 4.66 14.46
N MET A 83 1.45 5.82 13.89
CA MET A 83 1.66 7.12 14.50
C MET A 83 0.57 7.42 15.54
N LYS A 84 0.84 8.34 16.47
CA LYS A 84 -0.19 8.89 17.37
C LYS A 84 -1.39 9.50 16.63
N SER A 85 -1.17 9.95 15.40
CA SER A 85 -2.21 10.49 14.52
C SER A 85 -3.07 9.41 13.84
N GLY A 86 -2.82 8.13 14.07
CA GLY A 86 -3.49 6.99 13.45
C GLY A 86 -2.88 6.55 12.11
N ASN A 87 -2.13 7.41 11.42
CA ASN A 87 -1.50 7.05 10.16
C ASN A 87 -0.41 5.98 10.34
N VAL A 88 -0.21 5.17 9.30
CA VAL A 88 0.77 4.09 9.28
C VAL A 88 1.77 4.33 8.15
N TYR A 89 3.06 4.16 8.43
CA TYR A 89 4.08 4.21 7.38
C TYR A 89 4.17 2.88 6.61
N PRO A 90 4.66 2.87 5.35
CA PRO A 90 4.83 1.64 4.58
C PRO A 90 5.64 0.55 5.29
N LYS A 91 6.59 0.93 6.18
CA LYS A 91 7.30 -0.03 7.04
C LYS A 91 6.35 -0.88 7.87
N GLY A 92 5.29 -0.31 8.40
CA GLY A 92 4.32 -1.00 9.25
C GLY A 92 3.69 -2.19 8.54
N ILE A 93 3.17 -1.97 7.33
CA ILE A 93 2.57 -3.01 6.48
C ILE A 93 3.57 -4.14 6.25
N ARG A 94 4.81 -3.77 5.92
CA ARG A 94 5.87 -4.75 5.66
C ARG A 94 6.23 -5.56 6.88
N THR A 95 6.30 -4.93 8.06
CA THR A 95 6.58 -5.62 9.32
C THR A 95 5.49 -6.65 9.61
N VAL A 96 4.21 -6.25 9.56
CA VAL A 96 3.07 -7.15 9.80
C VAL A 96 3.09 -8.34 8.83
N LEU A 97 3.27 -8.10 7.53
CA LEU A 97 3.35 -9.19 6.54
C LEU A 97 4.57 -10.11 6.78
N ARG A 98 5.73 -9.57 7.16
CA ARG A 98 6.92 -10.38 7.45
C ARG A 98 6.76 -11.24 8.70
N GLU A 99 6.12 -10.71 9.75
CA GLU A 99 5.78 -11.46 10.96
C GLU A 99 4.86 -12.64 10.66
N LYS A 100 4.04 -12.54 9.60
CA LYS A 100 3.20 -13.63 9.07
C LYS A 100 3.93 -14.52 8.04
N GLY A 101 5.24 -14.38 7.89
CA GLY A 101 6.08 -15.25 7.04
C GLY A 101 6.21 -14.79 5.58
N PHE A 102 5.68 -13.64 5.19
CA PHE A 102 5.76 -13.17 3.81
C PHE A 102 7.05 -12.45 3.47
N LYS A 103 7.52 -12.65 2.24
CA LYS A 103 8.54 -11.80 1.63
C LYS A 103 7.91 -10.55 1.03
N THR A 104 8.26 -9.38 1.56
CA THR A 104 7.71 -8.10 1.10
C THR A 104 8.74 -7.31 0.29
N ILE A 105 8.31 -6.71 -0.83
CA ILE A 105 9.11 -5.80 -1.63
C ILE A 105 8.37 -4.46 -1.76
N TYR A 106 9.08 -3.34 -1.58
CA TYR A 106 8.51 -2.00 -1.75
C TYR A 106 9.08 -1.40 -3.02
N TYR A 107 8.23 -1.18 -4.02
CA TYR A 107 8.63 -0.68 -5.33
C TYR A 107 8.27 0.80 -5.49
N LYS A 108 9.07 1.49 -6.30
CA LYS A 108 8.69 2.75 -6.95
C LYS A 108 8.80 2.56 -8.46
N GLY A 109 7.66 2.56 -9.13
CA GLY A 109 7.59 2.28 -10.57
C GLY A 109 6.51 3.11 -11.27
N ASN A 110 6.14 2.67 -12.46
CA ASN A 110 5.07 3.24 -13.27
C ASN A 110 3.89 2.27 -13.40
N ILE A 111 2.87 2.65 -14.16
CA ILE A 111 1.69 1.80 -14.41
C ILE A 111 2.06 0.46 -15.04
N ASN A 112 3.09 0.39 -15.90
CA ASN A 112 3.53 -0.89 -16.46
C ASN A 112 4.08 -1.83 -15.39
N SER A 113 4.89 -1.31 -14.47
CA SER A 113 5.38 -2.09 -13.33
C SER A 113 4.24 -2.55 -12.41
N LEU A 114 3.22 -1.71 -12.19
CA LEU A 114 2.05 -2.08 -11.40
C LEU A 114 1.24 -3.21 -12.08
N LYS A 115 0.87 -3.05 -13.35
CA LYS A 115 0.13 -4.05 -14.11
C LYS A 115 0.89 -5.38 -14.16
N TYR A 116 2.21 -5.34 -14.37
CA TYR A 116 3.06 -6.53 -14.30
C TYR A 116 2.96 -7.26 -12.95
N GLU A 117 3.09 -6.56 -11.82
CA GLU A 117 3.02 -7.20 -10.50
C GLU A 117 1.62 -7.74 -10.18
N VAL A 118 0.55 -7.00 -10.52
CA VAL A 118 -0.84 -7.45 -10.35
C VAL A 118 -1.13 -8.69 -11.21
N SER A 119 -0.59 -8.75 -12.43
CA SER A 119 -0.79 -9.88 -13.35
C SER A 119 -0.23 -11.22 -12.85
N LYS A 120 0.58 -11.21 -11.78
CA LYS A 120 1.05 -12.42 -11.10
C LYS A 120 -0.02 -13.06 -10.20
N GLY A 121 -1.21 -12.45 -10.10
CA GLY A 121 -2.33 -12.98 -9.33
C GLY A 121 -2.36 -12.57 -7.87
N ILE A 122 -1.47 -11.68 -7.42
CA ILE A 122 -1.37 -11.21 -6.04
C ILE A 122 -1.82 -9.75 -5.97
N PRO A 123 -2.75 -9.38 -5.07
CA PRO A 123 -3.15 -7.98 -4.90
C PRO A 123 -1.96 -7.13 -4.48
N VAL A 124 -1.81 -5.96 -5.11
CA VAL A 124 -0.70 -5.03 -4.82
C VAL A 124 -1.24 -3.87 -4.00
N ILE A 125 -0.78 -3.70 -2.76
CA ILE A 125 -1.08 -2.50 -1.98
C ILE A 125 -0.31 -1.33 -2.58
N VAL A 126 -1.03 -0.35 -3.13
CA VAL A 126 -0.44 0.89 -3.65
C VAL A 126 -0.54 1.99 -2.61
N PHE A 127 0.43 2.91 -2.64
CA PHE A 127 0.42 4.12 -1.83
C PHE A 127 0.19 5.33 -2.72
N ILE A 128 -1.03 5.83 -2.74
CA ILE A 128 -1.49 6.82 -3.71
C ILE A 128 -1.80 8.17 -3.05
N LYS A 129 -1.75 9.22 -3.86
CA LYS A 129 -2.25 10.54 -3.51
C LYS A 129 -3.68 10.67 -4.03
N VAL A 130 -4.67 10.79 -3.14
CA VAL A 130 -6.09 10.76 -3.53
C VAL A 130 -6.53 12.05 -4.23
N HIS A 131 -5.97 13.19 -3.85
CA HIS A 131 -6.30 14.49 -4.46
C HIS A 131 -5.05 15.17 -4.99
N LYS A 132 -5.15 15.76 -6.18
CA LYS A 132 -4.03 16.49 -6.81
C LYS A 132 -3.48 17.59 -5.89
N ASP A 133 -4.35 18.28 -5.16
CA ASP A 133 -3.97 19.48 -4.40
C ASP A 133 -3.87 19.25 -2.89
N ARG A 134 -4.26 18.07 -2.39
CA ARG A 134 -4.18 17.74 -0.95
C ARG A 134 -3.09 16.70 -0.70
N LYS A 135 -2.43 16.77 0.46
CA LYS A 135 -1.40 15.80 0.85
C LYS A 135 -2.00 14.50 1.43
N ASN A 136 -3.22 14.16 1.04
CA ASN A 136 -3.92 12.98 1.54
C ASN A 136 -3.38 11.77 0.80
N LEU A 137 -2.68 10.93 1.55
CA LEU A 137 -2.12 9.68 1.08
C LEU A 137 -3.01 8.53 1.53
N HIS A 138 -3.11 7.49 0.72
CA HIS A 138 -4.02 6.39 0.95
C HIS A 138 -3.40 5.07 0.49
N PHE A 139 -3.60 4.02 1.28
CA PHE A 139 -3.24 2.65 0.92
C PHE A 139 -4.48 1.93 0.42
N VAL A 140 -4.37 1.32 -0.76
CA VAL A 140 -5.46 0.56 -1.36
C VAL A 140 -4.91 -0.65 -2.12
N PRO A 141 -5.52 -1.84 -2.03
CA PRO A 141 -5.19 -2.98 -2.87
C PRO A 141 -5.65 -2.77 -4.30
N VAL A 142 -4.74 -2.97 -5.26
CA VAL A 142 -5.07 -3.14 -6.67
C VAL A 142 -5.33 -4.61 -6.94
N VAL A 143 -6.49 -4.90 -7.52
CA VAL A 143 -6.99 -6.27 -7.74
C VAL A 143 -7.11 -6.64 -9.22
N GLY A 144 -6.93 -5.67 -10.10
CA GLY A 144 -6.96 -5.90 -11.53
C GLY A 144 -6.78 -4.62 -12.32
N TYR A 145 -6.87 -4.76 -13.63
CA TYR A 145 -6.79 -3.67 -14.59
C TYR A 145 -7.32 -4.12 -15.95
N ASP A 146 -7.62 -3.14 -16.81
CA ASP A 146 -7.75 -3.33 -18.25
C ASP A 146 -6.86 -2.32 -19.01
N THR A 147 -7.20 -2.01 -20.26
CA THR A 147 -6.48 -1.01 -21.05
C THR A 147 -6.54 0.39 -20.45
N GLU A 148 -7.69 0.77 -19.89
CA GLU A 148 -8.03 2.14 -19.49
C GLU A 148 -8.00 2.31 -17.97
N TYR A 149 -8.45 1.31 -17.21
CA TYR A 149 -8.73 1.39 -15.79
C TYR A 149 -7.84 0.49 -14.94
N ILE A 150 -7.69 0.89 -13.68
CA ILE A 150 -7.13 0.08 -12.59
C ILE A 150 -8.26 -0.20 -11.61
N TYR A 151 -8.40 -1.45 -11.20
CA TYR A 151 -9.44 -1.89 -10.27
C TYR A 151 -8.90 -1.95 -8.86
N LEU A 152 -9.59 -1.27 -7.94
CA LEU A 152 -9.21 -1.10 -6.55
C LEU A 152 -10.21 -1.79 -5.64
N SER A 153 -9.73 -2.36 -4.54
CA SER A 153 -10.59 -2.82 -3.45
C SER A 153 -10.58 -1.79 -2.34
N GLU A 154 -11.51 -0.85 -2.40
CA GLU A 154 -11.49 0.37 -1.59
C GLU A 154 -12.22 0.18 -0.25
N SER A 155 -11.60 0.68 0.83
CA SER A 155 -12.14 0.61 2.21
C SER A 155 -12.90 1.87 2.62
N LEU A 156 -12.81 2.96 1.86
CA LEU A 156 -13.54 4.20 2.11
C LEU A 156 -15.02 4.06 1.71
N SER A 157 -15.92 4.16 2.68
CA SER A 157 -17.37 3.98 2.48
C SER A 157 -17.98 4.90 1.43
N GLN A 158 -17.49 6.13 1.30
CA GLN A 158 -17.97 7.08 0.29
C GLN A 158 -17.56 6.73 -1.17
N LEU A 159 -16.72 5.72 -1.36
CA LEU A 159 -16.24 5.26 -2.69
C LEU A 159 -16.79 3.88 -3.07
N VAL A 160 -17.70 3.32 -2.27
CA VAL A 160 -18.40 2.07 -2.58
C VAL A 160 -19.14 2.23 -3.91
N ASN A 161 -18.87 1.32 -4.84
CA ASN A 161 -19.40 1.33 -6.21
C ASN A 161 -20.11 0.02 -6.58
N CYS A 162 -20.33 -0.86 -5.60
CA CYS A 162 -21.10 -2.09 -5.70
C CYS A 162 -21.95 -2.25 -4.45
N ASN A 163 -23.11 -2.88 -4.57
CA ASN A 163 -23.88 -3.33 -3.41
C ASN A 163 -23.35 -4.71 -2.99
N ASP A 164 -23.36 -4.98 -1.69
CA ASP A 164 -23.24 -6.34 -1.20
C ASP A 164 -24.55 -7.06 -1.55
N ASP A 165 -24.52 -7.92 -2.57
CA ASP A 165 -25.62 -8.83 -2.90
C ASP A 165 -25.61 -10.07 -1.98
#